data_AF-A0A0P6YT45-F1
#
_entry.id   AF-A0A0P6YT45-F1
#
_cell.length_a   1.000
_cell.length_b   1.000
_cell.length_c   1.000
_cell.angle_alpha   90.00
_cell.angle_beta   90.00
_cell.angle_gamma   90.00
#
_symmetry.space_group_name_H-M   'P 1'
#
loop_
_entity.id
_entity.type
_entity.pdbx_description
1 polymer ?
#
loop_
_entity_poly.entity_id
_entity_poly.type
_entity_poly.pdbx_seq_one_letter_code
_entity_poly.pdbx_strand_id
1 'polypeptide(L)'
;MSRPLIARLLFMLGVLSIMVWWALHNAPSPLRGKPAAYPLTDTLSPEQRLAQDLALADPRVQAYTAGRRSEVFGVRRLRTDVPPSAAECRQPEIDCRQVELYVFEADAAVIAIVNVNSRTVLDVFYQPGVRPGINKRLAERAQAIALNAPEVQRALGFRPTSVDMAPVDADMVNSVCEAGHLCVGPTFRVGNRILWAIVDLTDERLVGTNWTTVAEDGASIRFTAQTCPQPGTVQRDGWSLAYETTSTDGLRIFDVSFYTHTLLTSAKLVEWHVDYGTTGFRDSTGCGDGGGGFAIAPYGETEVRDLRDASNAYLGFEIVQDFRMSNWGASCNYRYEQHMQFFTDGRFRIVGGAYGRGCSTDPVYRPVLRIDIALDGDNHDTLRTSNDNGQTWNEAATETWWLQNTPTTNWVISDTLTNTAYRLIPGEPGLFAPEERGDYAYIYLTRHHPDEGDSDLGSIGGCCNDNHQQGPDLFIDGEAAADTNIVLWYVPQMQTDASGDDANGFYCWTVNGEPTPETYPCFAGPLFEPLAPLTPPQERLFLPLIEQSP
;
A
#
# COMPACT_ATOMS: atom_id res chain seq x y z
N MET A 1 25.98 13.63 -55.80
CA MET A 1 25.92 14.40 -54.55
C MET A 1 27.28 14.31 -53.84
N SER A 2 27.75 15.40 -53.24
CA SER A 2 29.10 15.47 -52.65
C SER A 2 29.14 14.89 -51.23
N ARG A 3 30.17 14.06 -50.93
CA ARG A 3 30.42 13.46 -49.61
C ARG A 3 30.23 14.39 -48.39
N PRO A 4 30.64 15.68 -48.38
CA PRO A 4 30.39 16.58 -47.24
C PRO A 4 28.92 16.83 -46.88
N LEU A 5 27.95 16.62 -47.79
CA LEU A 5 26.53 16.79 -47.45
C LEU A 5 26.02 15.65 -46.55
N ILE A 6 26.44 14.42 -46.84
CA ILE A 6 25.98 13.21 -46.13
C ILE A 6 26.49 13.21 -44.68
N ALA A 7 27.75 13.61 -44.47
CA ALA A 7 28.32 13.74 -43.13
C ALA A 7 27.61 14.79 -42.26
N ARG A 8 27.19 15.92 -42.84
CA ARG A 8 26.40 16.95 -42.12
C ARG A 8 24.98 16.48 -41.80
N LEU A 9 24.35 15.73 -42.69
CA LEU A 9 23.01 15.18 -42.46
C LEU A 9 23.02 14.14 -41.33
N LEU A 10 24.01 13.23 -41.32
CA LEU A 10 24.18 12.23 -40.26
C LEU A 10 24.50 12.85 -38.91
N PHE A 11 25.30 13.92 -38.86
CA PHE A 11 25.61 14.61 -37.60
C PHE A 11 24.39 15.38 -37.05
N MET A 12 23.59 16.02 -37.91
CA MET A 12 22.33 16.62 -37.47
C MET A 12 21.31 15.57 -37.00
N LEU A 13 21.20 14.44 -37.69
CA LEU A 13 20.34 13.33 -37.24
C LEU A 13 20.79 12.79 -35.88
N GLY A 14 22.09 12.56 -35.66
CA GLY A 14 22.61 12.10 -34.37
C GLY A 14 22.33 13.07 -33.20
N VAL A 15 22.51 14.38 -33.42
CA VAL A 15 22.21 15.39 -32.38
C VAL A 15 20.70 15.52 -32.14
N LEU A 16 19.88 15.43 -33.19
CA LEU A 16 18.41 15.46 -33.03
C LEU A 16 17.92 14.19 -32.32
N SER A 17 18.47 13.02 -32.62
CA SER A 17 18.18 11.77 -31.91
C SER A 17 18.56 11.85 -30.44
N ILE A 18 19.70 12.44 -30.08
CA ILE A 18 20.11 12.60 -28.67
C ILE A 18 19.19 13.59 -27.93
N MET A 19 18.81 14.71 -28.57
CA MET A 19 17.87 15.67 -27.94
C MET A 19 16.44 15.12 -27.84
N VAL A 20 15.99 14.33 -28.82
CA VAL A 20 14.68 13.65 -28.77
C VAL A 20 14.71 12.50 -27.76
N TRP A 21 15.82 11.77 -27.61
CA TRP A 21 15.99 10.78 -26.54
C TRP A 21 15.95 11.46 -25.17
N TRP A 22 16.64 12.59 -24.99
CA TRP A 22 16.59 13.38 -23.74
C TRP A 22 15.22 14.05 -23.49
N ALA A 23 14.44 14.37 -24.53
CA ALA A 23 13.09 14.93 -24.39
C ALA A 23 12.00 13.87 -24.22
N LEU A 24 12.25 12.61 -24.59
CA LEU A 24 11.34 11.47 -24.41
C LEU A 24 11.64 10.63 -23.16
N HIS A 25 12.81 10.80 -22.53
CA HIS A 25 13.16 10.19 -21.23
C HIS A 25 12.98 11.16 -20.04
N ASN A 26 12.31 12.30 -20.27
CA ASN A 26 11.85 13.21 -19.23
C ASN A 26 10.30 13.28 -19.28
N ALA A 27 9.65 12.11 -19.19
CA ALA A 27 8.27 12.05 -18.75
C ALA A 27 8.23 12.36 -17.24
N PRO A 28 7.23 13.09 -16.73
CA PRO A 28 7.05 13.23 -15.30
C PRO A 28 6.65 11.87 -14.75
N SER A 29 7.57 11.20 -14.07
CA SER A 29 7.41 9.83 -13.59
C SER A 29 7.54 9.86 -12.06
N PRO A 30 6.43 9.73 -11.30
CA PRO A 30 6.23 10.69 -10.22
C PRO A 30 6.53 10.18 -8.78
N LEU A 31 5.79 10.58 -7.73
CA LEU A 31 6.09 10.15 -6.34
C LEU A 31 5.04 10.52 -5.25
N ARG A 32 4.88 9.63 -4.24
CA ARG A 32 4.71 9.88 -2.76
C ARG A 32 3.34 9.72 -2.03
N GLY A 33 3.44 9.56 -0.71
CA GLY A 33 2.53 9.95 0.38
C GLY A 33 2.70 8.97 1.56
N LYS A 34 1.73 8.79 2.47
CA LYS A 34 1.53 9.47 3.78
C LYS A 34 2.85 9.58 4.56
N PRO A 35 3.09 10.48 5.57
CA PRO A 35 2.14 10.63 6.68
C PRO A 35 2.24 11.90 7.63
N ALA A 36 1.21 12.19 8.46
CA ALA A 36 1.35 12.75 9.83
C ALA A 36 0.27 12.23 10.85
N ALA A 37 0.66 11.85 12.10
CA ALA A 37 -0.25 11.41 13.19
C ALA A 37 0.22 11.61 14.67
N TYR A 38 1.47 11.88 15.01
CA TYR A 38 2.18 13.15 14.84
C TYR A 38 3.64 12.99 15.26
N PRO A 39 4.58 13.68 14.59
CA PRO A 39 4.97 15.00 15.11
C PRO A 39 5.42 16.01 14.03
N LEU A 40 4.51 16.90 13.62
CA LEU A 40 4.86 18.32 13.64
C LEU A 40 4.64 18.82 15.06
N THR A 41 5.66 18.68 15.91
CA THR A 41 5.80 19.51 17.11
C THR A 41 5.94 20.97 16.68
N ASP A 42 5.54 21.93 17.54
CA ASP A 42 5.66 23.37 17.24
C ASP A 42 7.11 23.79 16.85
N THR A 43 8.09 23.00 17.30
CA THR A 43 9.48 23.02 16.85
C THR A 43 9.81 21.88 15.89
N LEU A 44 10.00 22.22 14.62
CA LEU A 44 10.78 21.45 13.65
C LEU A 44 12.28 21.42 14.01
N SER A 45 12.98 20.33 13.64
CA SER A 45 14.45 20.30 13.59
C SER A 45 15.00 21.33 12.59
N PRO A 46 16.27 21.77 12.70
CA PRO A 46 16.88 22.67 11.72
C PRO A 46 16.83 22.13 10.28
N GLU A 47 17.00 20.82 10.12
CA GLU A 47 17.00 20.10 8.84
C GLU A 47 15.59 19.96 8.27
N GLN A 48 14.59 19.64 9.11
CA GLN A 48 13.19 19.65 8.69
C GLN A 48 12.75 21.06 8.26
N ARG A 49 13.13 22.08 9.02
CA ARG A 49 12.81 23.47 8.69
C ARG A 49 13.47 23.89 7.38
N LEU A 50 14.75 23.58 7.18
CA LEU A 50 15.46 23.85 5.93
C LEU A 50 14.81 23.12 4.74
N ALA A 51 14.42 21.85 4.89
CA ALA A 51 13.69 21.13 3.84
C ALA A 51 12.35 21.81 3.53
N GLN A 52 11.55 22.15 4.55
CA GLN A 52 10.27 22.83 4.39
C GLN A 52 10.41 24.18 3.69
N ASP A 53 11.38 25.01 4.11
CA ASP A 53 11.61 26.34 3.56
C ASP A 53 12.09 26.26 2.10
N LEU A 54 12.90 25.25 1.74
CA LEU A 54 13.30 24.98 0.36
C LEU A 54 12.13 24.52 -0.52
N ALA A 55 11.30 23.60 -0.03
CA ALA A 55 10.11 23.13 -0.75
C ALA A 55 9.10 24.26 -0.98
N LEU A 56 8.78 25.06 0.05
CA LEU A 56 7.88 26.21 -0.07
C LEU A 56 8.41 27.31 -1.00
N ALA A 57 9.74 27.37 -1.21
CA ALA A 57 10.38 28.29 -2.13
C ALA A 57 10.49 27.77 -3.58
N ASP A 58 10.25 26.49 -3.84
CA ASP A 58 10.40 25.90 -5.18
C ASP A 58 9.23 26.33 -6.10
N PRO A 59 9.51 26.85 -7.32
CA PRO A 59 8.49 27.28 -8.26
C PRO A 59 7.49 26.17 -8.65
N ARG A 60 7.90 24.89 -8.67
CA ARG A 60 7.02 23.74 -8.95
C ARG A 60 6.00 23.54 -7.83
N VAL A 61 6.41 23.70 -6.57
CA VAL A 61 5.49 23.64 -5.42
C VAL A 61 4.55 24.85 -5.43
N GLN A 62 5.10 26.04 -5.71
CA GLN A 62 4.32 27.28 -5.78
C GLN A 62 3.26 27.25 -6.90
N ALA A 63 3.52 26.57 -8.03
CA ALA A 63 2.54 26.40 -9.10
C ALA A 63 1.22 25.75 -8.63
N TYR A 64 1.26 24.91 -7.60
CA TYR A 64 0.09 24.20 -7.06
C TYR A 64 -0.46 24.79 -5.76
N THR A 65 0.32 25.61 -5.05
CA THR A 65 -0.01 26.11 -3.70
C THR A 65 -0.27 27.62 -3.63
N ALA A 66 0.29 28.42 -4.55
CA ALA A 66 0.21 29.87 -4.48
C ALA A 66 -1.24 30.38 -4.61
N GLY A 67 -1.71 31.11 -3.59
CA GLY A 67 -3.06 31.68 -3.55
C GLY A 67 -4.19 30.69 -3.25
N ARG A 68 -3.85 29.43 -2.93
CA ARG A 68 -4.81 28.40 -2.48
C ARG A 68 -4.64 28.14 -0.99
N ARG A 69 -5.60 27.47 -0.36
CA ARG A 69 -5.42 26.95 0.99
C ARG A 69 -4.56 25.69 0.93
N SER A 70 -3.27 25.85 1.21
CA SER A 70 -2.32 24.75 1.36
C SER A 70 -1.67 24.72 2.73
N GLU A 71 -1.34 23.54 3.22
CA GLU A 71 -0.67 23.34 4.50
C GLU A 71 0.37 22.23 4.44
N VAL A 72 1.47 22.37 5.19
CA VAL A 72 2.48 21.31 5.36
C VAL A 72 1.95 20.30 6.38
N PHE A 73 1.80 19.05 5.94
CA PHE A 73 1.29 17.95 6.74
C PHE A 73 2.45 17.24 7.47
N GLY A 74 3.56 16.99 6.80
CA GLY A 74 4.73 16.32 7.38
C GLY A 74 6.06 16.75 6.77
N VAL A 75 7.15 16.59 7.53
CA VAL A 75 8.53 16.68 7.02
C VAL A 75 9.36 15.54 7.58
N ARG A 76 9.49 14.45 6.81
CA ARG A 76 10.15 13.21 7.23
C ARG A 76 11.48 12.99 6.51
N ARG A 77 12.34 12.14 7.07
CA ARG A 77 13.54 11.66 6.37
C ARG A 77 13.13 10.57 5.37
N LEU A 78 13.75 10.55 4.20
CA LEU A 78 13.58 9.46 3.23
C LEU A 78 14.43 8.25 3.62
N ARG A 79 13.92 7.06 3.32
CA ARG A 79 14.58 5.77 3.53
C ARG A 79 15.18 5.28 2.20
N THR A 80 15.37 3.97 2.04
CA THR A 80 15.80 3.37 0.77
C THR A 80 14.70 3.36 -0.30
N ASP A 81 13.43 3.46 0.12
CA ASP A 81 12.28 3.57 -0.78
C ASP A 81 12.17 4.96 -1.45
N VAL A 82 12.93 5.16 -2.53
CA VAL A 82 13.03 6.43 -3.29
C VAL A 82 13.03 6.21 -4.80
N PRO A 83 12.46 7.14 -5.59
CA PRO A 83 12.33 7.02 -7.04
C PRO A 83 13.69 7.18 -7.74
N PRO A 84 13.74 6.92 -9.06
CA PRO A 84 14.93 7.20 -9.86
C PRO A 84 15.44 8.64 -9.79
N SER A 85 14.55 9.65 -9.75
CA SER A 85 14.93 11.08 -9.72
C SER A 85 15.62 11.51 -8.41
N ALA A 86 15.44 10.73 -7.35
CA ALA A 86 16.05 10.92 -6.04
C ALA A 86 16.99 9.76 -5.67
N ALA A 87 17.55 9.04 -6.65
CA ALA A 87 18.39 7.86 -6.39
C ALA A 87 19.62 8.12 -5.50
N GLU A 88 20.13 9.36 -5.44
CA GLU A 88 21.18 9.74 -4.48
C GLU A 88 20.75 9.57 -3.01
N CYS A 89 19.46 9.70 -2.72
CA CYS A 89 18.88 9.55 -1.38
C CYS A 89 18.93 8.12 -0.84
N ARG A 90 19.28 7.12 -1.66
CA ARG A 90 19.56 5.74 -1.21
C ARG A 90 20.83 5.64 -0.37
N GLN A 91 21.71 6.64 -0.42
CA GLN A 91 22.94 6.67 0.37
C GLN A 91 22.67 7.14 1.81
N PRO A 92 23.01 6.34 2.85
CA PRO A 92 22.63 6.63 4.24
C PRO A 92 23.29 7.89 4.83
N GLU A 93 24.36 8.40 4.22
CA GLU A 93 25.03 9.66 4.57
C GLU A 93 24.33 10.91 4.02
N ILE A 94 23.41 10.76 3.06
CA ILE A 94 22.62 11.87 2.51
C ILE A 94 21.33 12.02 3.34
N ASP A 95 21.10 13.23 3.84
CA ASP A 95 19.84 13.62 4.49
C ASP A 95 18.89 14.17 3.43
N CYS A 96 18.24 13.27 2.72
CA CYS A 96 17.08 13.61 1.92
C CYS A 96 15.81 13.60 2.77
N ARG A 97 14.94 14.57 2.54
CA ARG A 97 13.68 14.75 3.26
C ARG A 97 12.50 14.92 2.32
N GLN A 98 11.37 14.41 2.80
CA GLN A 98 10.09 14.44 2.15
C GLN A 98 9.22 15.50 2.84
N VAL A 99 8.94 16.62 2.16
CA VAL A 99 8.04 17.69 2.65
C VAL A 99 6.65 17.47 2.05
N GLU A 100 5.71 17.00 2.86
CA GLU A 100 4.34 16.72 2.42
C GLU A 100 3.46 17.95 2.63
N LEU A 101 2.84 18.45 1.58
CA LEU A 101 1.78 19.46 1.68
C LEU A 101 0.46 18.89 1.15
N TYR A 102 -0.65 19.54 1.49
CA TYR A 102 -1.97 19.25 0.94
C TYR A 102 -2.65 20.56 0.52
N VAL A 103 -3.36 20.54 -0.61
CA VAL A 103 -4.08 21.66 -1.21
C VAL A 103 -5.58 21.35 -1.12
N PHE A 104 -6.25 21.99 -0.17
CA PHE A 104 -7.60 21.59 0.26
C PHE A 104 -8.66 21.72 -0.84
N GLU A 105 -8.60 22.78 -1.66
CA GLU A 105 -9.59 23.01 -2.73
C GLU A 105 -9.38 22.13 -3.98
N ALA A 106 -8.31 21.35 -4.02
CA ALA A 106 -7.93 20.50 -5.16
C ALA A 106 -7.98 19.01 -4.84
N ASP A 107 -8.29 18.63 -3.58
CA ASP A 107 -8.04 17.31 -2.99
C ASP A 107 -6.70 16.71 -3.42
N ALA A 108 -5.61 17.48 -3.33
CA ALA A 108 -4.34 17.10 -3.94
C ALA A 108 -3.14 17.32 -3.03
N ALA A 109 -2.19 16.39 -3.08
CA ALA A 109 -0.98 16.45 -2.28
C ALA A 109 0.20 17.13 -3.02
N VAL A 110 0.81 18.09 -2.31
CA VAL A 110 2.06 18.87 -2.51
C VAL A 110 3.37 18.11 -2.44
N ILE A 111 3.66 17.25 -3.40
CA ILE A 111 4.64 16.16 -3.32
C ILE A 111 6.17 16.49 -3.24
N ALA A 112 6.77 17.42 -2.46
CA ALA A 112 8.19 17.85 -2.68
C ALA A 112 9.37 17.07 -2.00
N ILE A 113 10.37 16.50 -2.73
CA ILE A 113 11.64 15.92 -2.19
C ILE A 113 12.78 16.96 -2.12
N VAL A 114 13.53 16.97 -1.01
CA VAL A 114 14.66 17.88 -0.78
C VAL A 114 15.90 17.16 -0.27
N ASN A 115 17.04 17.33 -0.94
CA ASN A 115 18.36 17.00 -0.37
C ASN A 115 18.81 18.17 0.53
N VAL A 116 18.94 17.91 1.83
CA VAL A 116 19.29 18.94 2.84
C VAL A 116 20.77 19.31 2.77
N ASN A 117 21.65 18.37 2.40
CA ASN A 117 23.10 18.59 2.29
C ASN A 117 23.43 19.55 1.13
N SER A 118 22.86 19.31 -0.05
CA SER A 118 23.05 20.16 -1.24
C SER A 118 22.15 21.40 -1.25
N ARG A 119 21.06 21.39 -0.46
CA ARG A 119 19.99 22.38 -0.43
C ARG A 119 19.21 22.48 -1.76
N THR A 120 19.00 21.34 -2.40
CA THR A 120 18.25 21.24 -3.67
C THR A 120 16.95 20.49 -3.47
N VAL A 121 15.84 21.07 -3.95
CA VAL A 121 14.60 20.31 -4.16
C VAL A 121 14.83 19.45 -5.40
N LEU A 122 15.00 18.14 -5.18
CA LEU A 122 15.30 17.22 -6.27
C LEU A 122 14.08 17.14 -7.19
N ASP A 123 12.92 16.87 -6.60
CA ASP A 123 11.72 16.62 -7.38
C ASP A 123 10.43 17.02 -6.66
N VAL A 124 9.35 17.22 -7.43
CA VAL A 124 8.06 17.74 -6.94
C VAL A 124 6.91 17.12 -7.73
N PHE A 125 5.98 16.52 -6.98
CA PHE A 125 4.84 15.79 -7.55
C PHE A 125 3.53 16.44 -7.15
N TYR A 126 2.50 16.15 -7.92
CA TYR A 126 1.16 16.66 -7.71
C TYR A 126 0.20 15.51 -7.94
N GLN A 127 -0.36 14.99 -6.85
CA GLN A 127 -1.25 13.84 -6.88
C GLN A 127 -2.66 14.27 -6.46
N PRO A 128 -3.60 14.43 -7.40
CA PRO A 128 -5.03 14.52 -7.11
C PRO A 128 -5.53 13.27 -6.38
N GLY A 129 -6.57 13.40 -5.56
CA GLY A 129 -7.19 12.33 -4.79
C GLY A 129 -6.32 11.71 -3.68
N VAL A 130 -5.02 12.05 -3.62
CA VAL A 130 -4.07 11.54 -2.63
C VAL A 130 -4.01 12.48 -1.43
N ARG A 131 -4.18 11.93 -0.22
CA ARG A 131 -4.19 12.70 1.03
C ARG A 131 -3.02 12.29 1.93
N PRO A 132 -2.13 13.21 2.36
CA PRO A 132 -1.16 12.88 3.40
C PRO A 132 -1.89 12.75 4.75
N GLY A 133 -1.28 12.07 5.72
CA GLY A 133 -1.83 12.07 7.09
C GLY A 133 -1.82 13.49 7.66
N ILE A 134 -2.90 13.89 8.34
CA ILE A 134 -3.09 15.22 8.94
C ILE A 134 -1.93 15.65 9.87
N ASN A 135 -1.75 16.93 10.19
CA ASN A 135 -0.75 17.41 11.19
C ASN A 135 -1.36 17.72 12.57
N LYS A 136 -0.53 17.97 13.61
CA LYS A 136 -1.01 18.04 15.03
C LYS A 136 -2.11 19.06 15.22
N ARG A 137 -1.95 20.22 14.58
CA ARG A 137 -2.89 21.33 14.55
C ARG A 137 -4.26 20.89 13.99
N LEU A 138 -4.26 20.02 12.97
CA LEU A 138 -5.49 19.52 12.32
C LEU A 138 -6.27 18.54 13.20
N ALA A 139 -5.67 17.60 13.95
CA ALA A 139 -6.46 16.83 14.94
C ALA A 139 -6.93 17.71 16.09
N GLU A 140 -6.11 18.62 16.61
CA GLU A 140 -6.54 19.52 17.68
C GLU A 140 -7.73 20.37 17.20
N ARG A 141 -7.74 20.77 15.93
CA ARG A 141 -8.88 21.42 15.27
C ARG A 141 -10.10 20.50 15.17
N ALA A 142 -9.94 19.26 14.71
CA ALA A 142 -11.02 18.29 14.59
C ALA A 142 -11.64 17.91 15.95
N GLN A 143 -10.81 17.66 16.97
CA GLN A 143 -11.25 17.45 18.36
C GLN A 143 -12.03 18.66 18.87
N ALA A 144 -11.52 19.88 18.66
CA ALA A 144 -12.22 21.10 19.07
C ALA A 144 -13.58 21.27 18.38
N ILE A 145 -13.72 20.86 17.11
CA ILE A 145 -15.00 20.85 16.40
C ILE A 145 -15.94 19.80 17.02
N ALA A 146 -15.51 18.53 17.12
CA ALA A 146 -16.32 17.43 17.63
C ALA A 146 -16.80 17.65 19.08
N LEU A 147 -15.93 18.10 19.99
CA LEU A 147 -16.25 18.36 21.39
C LEU A 147 -17.29 19.49 21.60
N ASN A 148 -17.38 20.43 20.64
CA ASN A 148 -18.28 21.57 20.71
C ASN A 148 -19.51 21.46 19.80
N ALA A 149 -19.60 20.42 18.96
CA ALA A 149 -20.73 20.20 18.06
C ALA A 149 -22.02 19.85 18.83
N PRO A 150 -23.13 20.60 18.65
CA PRO A 150 -24.42 20.28 19.28
C PRO A 150 -24.97 18.90 18.92
N GLU A 151 -24.65 18.38 17.74
CA GLU A 151 -25.03 17.07 17.22
C GLU A 151 -24.39 15.96 18.05
N VAL A 152 -23.07 16.04 18.29
CA VAL A 152 -22.32 15.09 19.12
C VAL A 152 -22.85 15.10 20.55
N GLN A 153 -23.06 16.28 21.13
CA GLN A 153 -23.61 16.41 22.50
C GLN A 153 -25.03 15.84 22.61
N ARG A 154 -25.85 15.99 21.56
CA ARG A 154 -27.20 15.41 21.48
C ARG A 154 -27.17 13.89 21.32
N ALA A 155 -26.24 13.36 20.53
CA ALA A 155 -26.06 11.93 20.33
C ALA A 155 -25.56 11.22 21.60
N LEU A 156 -24.60 11.81 22.31
CA LEU A 156 -24.08 11.31 23.58
C LEU A 156 -25.03 11.50 24.76
N GLY A 157 -25.88 12.53 24.72
CA GLY A 157 -26.72 12.95 25.87
C GLY A 157 -25.96 13.74 26.94
N PHE A 158 -24.67 14.03 26.73
CA PHE A 158 -23.82 14.85 27.59
C PHE A 158 -22.78 15.62 26.76
N ARG A 159 -22.10 16.59 27.37
CA ARG A 159 -20.97 17.29 26.73
C ARG A 159 -19.66 16.54 27.02
N PRO A 160 -18.98 15.96 26.01
CA PRO A 160 -17.70 15.30 26.21
C PRO A 160 -16.59 16.32 26.51
N THR A 161 -15.55 15.87 27.22
CA THR A 161 -14.36 16.68 27.56
C THR A 161 -13.10 16.25 26.81
N SER A 162 -13.13 15.07 26.20
CA SER A 162 -12.04 14.44 25.45
C SER A 162 -12.64 13.48 24.41
N VAL A 163 -11.86 13.16 23.38
CA VAL A 163 -12.12 12.04 22.46
C VAL A 163 -11.45 10.78 23.02
N ASP A 164 -11.97 9.60 22.69
CA ASP A 164 -11.38 8.31 23.11
C ASP A 164 -10.28 7.84 22.13
N MET A 165 -10.42 8.16 20.85
CA MET A 165 -9.38 8.00 19.83
C MET A 165 -8.99 9.35 19.23
N ALA A 166 -7.71 9.50 18.90
CA ALA A 166 -7.25 10.64 18.12
C ALA A 166 -7.93 10.65 16.73
N PRO A 167 -8.30 11.82 16.18
CA PRO A 167 -8.72 11.93 14.80
C PRO A 167 -7.68 11.32 13.87
N VAL A 168 -8.13 10.47 12.97
CA VAL A 168 -7.37 9.99 11.81
C VAL A 168 -8.25 10.09 10.58
N ASP A 169 -7.62 9.96 9.41
CA ASP A 169 -8.27 10.01 8.12
C ASP A 169 -9.42 8.99 8.03
N ALA A 170 -10.61 9.49 7.72
CA ALA A 170 -11.86 8.77 7.83
C ALA A 170 -12.83 9.23 6.75
N ASP A 171 -13.80 8.38 6.43
CA ASP A 171 -14.83 8.68 5.43
C ASP A 171 -16.26 8.53 5.97
N MET A 172 -17.22 9.03 5.21
CA MET A 172 -18.65 8.83 5.49
C MET A 172 -19.45 8.79 4.20
N VAL A 173 -20.20 7.69 4.02
CA VAL A 173 -20.92 7.41 2.77
C VAL A 173 -22.08 8.38 2.55
N ASN A 174 -22.29 8.80 1.30
CA ASN A 174 -23.18 9.89 0.87
C ASN A 174 -22.84 11.26 1.49
N SER A 175 -21.55 11.62 1.54
CA SER A 175 -21.12 12.90 2.14
C SER A 175 -20.05 13.64 1.31
N VAL A 176 -19.63 14.82 1.79
CA VAL A 176 -18.55 15.60 1.15
C VAL A 176 -17.18 14.93 1.21
N CYS A 177 -16.99 13.95 2.10
CA CYS A 177 -15.73 13.23 2.29
C CYS A 177 -15.35 12.38 1.06
N GLU A 178 -16.37 11.77 0.42
CA GLU A 178 -16.27 11.08 -0.87
C GLU A 178 -16.14 12.06 -2.06
N ALA A 179 -16.55 13.31 -1.87
CA ALA A 179 -16.53 14.37 -2.89
C ALA A 179 -15.26 15.24 -2.85
N GLY A 180 -14.18 14.71 -2.28
CA GLY A 180 -12.87 15.35 -2.27
C GLY A 180 -12.54 16.20 -1.04
N HIS A 181 -13.33 16.16 0.03
CA HIS A 181 -12.99 16.86 1.27
C HIS A 181 -12.13 15.98 2.19
N LEU A 182 -11.09 16.56 2.80
CA LEU A 182 -10.32 15.90 3.84
C LEU A 182 -11.15 15.76 5.11
N CYS A 183 -11.60 14.54 5.39
CA CYS A 183 -12.38 14.19 6.57
C CYS A 183 -11.60 13.36 7.57
N VAL A 184 -11.94 13.51 8.86
CA VAL A 184 -11.34 12.76 9.95
C VAL A 184 -12.39 12.35 10.98
N GLY A 185 -12.14 11.23 11.68
CA GLY A 185 -13.10 10.62 12.60
C GLY A 185 -12.62 10.54 14.05
N PRO A 186 -12.68 11.61 14.86
CA PRO A 186 -12.69 11.48 16.32
C PRO A 186 -13.86 10.62 16.79
N THR A 187 -13.61 9.77 17.80
CA THR A 187 -14.61 8.83 18.34
C THR A 187 -14.82 9.00 19.85
N PHE A 188 -15.99 8.55 20.32
CA PHE A 188 -16.41 8.57 21.72
C PHE A 188 -17.06 7.24 22.10
N ARG A 189 -16.54 6.53 23.10
CA ARG A 189 -17.05 5.23 23.54
C ARG A 189 -18.05 5.38 24.68
N VAL A 190 -19.23 4.79 24.53
CA VAL A 190 -20.27 4.73 25.56
C VAL A 190 -20.69 3.27 25.73
N GLY A 191 -20.08 2.58 26.69
CA GLY A 191 -20.29 1.15 26.93
C GLY A 191 -19.85 0.30 25.73
N ASN A 192 -20.77 -0.47 25.18
CA ASN A 192 -20.57 -1.34 24.01
C ASN A 192 -20.81 -0.63 22.66
N ARG A 193 -20.79 0.70 22.62
CA ARG A 193 -21.00 1.48 21.39
C ARG A 193 -19.97 2.57 21.24
N ILE A 194 -19.64 2.91 20.00
CA ILE A 194 -18.74 4.01 19.65
C ILE A 194 -19.48 5.00 18.77
N LEU A 195 -19.54 6.25 19.19
CA LEU A 195 -20.01 7.37 18.40
C LEU A 195 -18.83 7.93 17.59
N TRP A 196 -18.99 7.92 16.29
CA TRP A 196 -18.12 8.58 15.33
C TRP A 196 -18.61 10.01 15.13
N ALA A 197 -17.70 10.97 15.13
CA ALA A 197 -17.98 12.35 14.78
C ALA A 197 -17.13 12.74 13.57
N ILE A 198 -17.71 12.68 12.37
CA ILE A 198 -16.96 12.90 11.14
C ILE A 198 -16.82 14.40 10.91
N VAL A 199 -15.58 14.87 10.93
CA VAL A 199 -15.22 16.28 10.81
C VAL A 199 -14.54 16.51 9.47
N ASP A 200 -15.13 17.41 8.68
CA ASP A 200 -14.56 17.95 7.46
C ASP A 200 -13.58 19.06 7.86
N LEU A 201 -12.29 18.84 7.55
CA LEU A 201 -11.22 19.81 7.79
C LEU A 201 -11.09 20.82 6.64
N THR A 202 -11.66 20.56 5.46
CA THR A 202 -11.78 21.52 4.36
C THR A 202 -12.74 22.65 4.73
N ASP A 203 -13.95 22.34 5.20
CA ASP A 203 -14.92 23.36 5.67
C ASP A 203 -14.79 23.70 7.17
N GLU A 204 -13.95 22.98 7.92
CA GLU A 204 -13.80 23.07 9.38
C GLU A 204 -15.12 22.89 10.18
N ARG A 205 -15.94 21.90 9.79
CA ARG A 205 -17.26 21.62 10.39
C ARG A 205 -17.51 20.12 10.60
N LEU A 206 -18.50 19.80 11.43
CA LEU A 206 -19.02 18.44 11.50
C LEU A 206 -19.81 18.13 10.22
N VAL A 207 -19.59 16.95 9.65
CA VAL A 207 -20.36 16.37 8.54
C VAL A 207 -21.56 15.59 9.07
N GLY A 208 -21.30 14.70 10.04
CA GLY A 208 -22.31 13.83 10.61
C GLY A 208 -21.79 13.02 11.79
N THR A 209 -22.66 12.16 12.32
CA THR A 209 -22.31 11.22 13.38
C THR A 209 -22.88 9.84 13.08
N ASN A 210 -22.09 8.79 13.31
CA ASN A 210 -22.55 7.40 13.19
C ASN A 210 -22.30 6.64 14.50
N TRP A 211 -23.08 5.59 14.78
CA TRP A 211 -22.87 4.70 15.91
C TRP A 211 -22.51 3.29 15.43
N THR A 212 -21.36 2.78 15.86
CA THR A 212 -21.02 1.35 15.74
C THR A 212 -21.24 0.63 17.07
N THR A 213 -21.46 -0.68 17.00
CA THR A 213 -21.52 -1.57 18.17
C THR A 213 -20.21 -2.34 18.27
N VAL A 214 -19.58 -2.32 19.44
CA VAL A 214 -18.36 -3.09 19.73
C VAL A 214 -18.65 -4.17 20.76
N ALA A 215 -17.90 -5.26 20.69
CA ALA A 215 -17.92 -6.31 21.70
C ALA A 215 -17.22 -5.86 23.01
N GLU A 216 -17.33 -6.67 24.06
CA GLU A 216 -16.54 -6.47 25.29
C GLU A 216 -15.05 -6.68 24.99
N ASP A 217 -14.19 -5.80 25.53
CA ASP A 217 -12.75 -5.85 25.32
C ASP A 217 -12.15 -7.15 25.88
N GLY A 218 -11.26 -7.77 25.10
CA GLY A 218 -10.52 -8.95 25.53
C GLY A 218 -9.36 -8.59 26.44
N ALA A 219 -8.66 -9.61 26.93
CA ALA A 219 -7.38 -9.42 27.59
C ALA A 219 -6.41 -8.65 26.67
N SER A 220 -5.71 -7.67 27.21
CA SER A 220 -4.70 -6.89 26.50
C SER A 220 -3.60 -6.43 27.46
N ILE A 221 -2.35 -6.67 27.09
CA ILE A 221 -1.19 -6.06 27.75
C ILE A 221 -0.68 -4.95 26.85
N ARG A 222 -0.51 -3.75 27.40
CA ARG A 222 0.08 -2.64 26.65
C ARG A 222 1.55 -2.93 26.33
N PHE A 223 1.87 -2.96 25.04
CA PHE A 223 3.26 -2.99 24.59
C PHE A 223 3.69 -1.60 24.09
N THR A 224 5.00 -1.33 24.14
CA THR A 224 5.61 -0.13 23.58
C THR A 224 6.12 -0.45 22.18
N ALA A 225 5.76 0.36 21.18
CA ALA A 225 6.27 0.22 19.82
C ALA A 225 7.80 0.13 19.82
N GLN A 226 8.34 -0.81 19.03
CA GLN A 226 9.77 -1.05 18.95
C GLN A 226 10.41 -0.09 17.94
N THR A 227 11.74 -0.11 17.85
CA THR A 227 12.44 0.53 16.73
C THR A 227 12.04 -0.13 15.41
N CYS A 228 12.14 0.62 14.31
CA CYS A 228 11.91 0.06 12.98
C CYS A 228 12.79 -1.18 12.71
N PRO A 229 12.20 -2.27 12.16
CA PRO A 229 12.95 -3.44 11.73
C PRO A 229 14.11 -3.10 10.80
N GLN A 230 15.18 -3.89 10.88
CA GLN A 230 16.30 -3.74 9.96
C GLN A 230 15.94 -4.29 8.57
N PRO A 231 16.29 -3.58 7.48
CA PRO A 231 16.16 -4.11 6.13
C PRO A 231 17.11 -5.28 5.91
N GLY A 232 16.81 -6.14 4.94
CA GLY A 232 17.62 -7.32 4.65
C GLY A 232 17.54 -7.76 3.19
N THR A 233 18.29 -8.83 2.89
CA THR A 233 18.31 -9.48 1.58
C THR A 233 18.19 -10.99 1.74
N VAL A 234 17.55 -11.64 0.78
CA VAL A 234 17.42 -13.10 0.73
C VAL A 234 18.01 -13.62 -0.57
N GLN A 235 18.84 -14.64 -0.46
CA GLN A 235 19.30 -15.46 -1.58
C GLN A 235 19.09 -16.94 -1.20
N ARG A 236 17.96 -17.52 -1.63
CA ARG A 236 17.48 -18.83 -1.15
C ARG A 236 16.63 -19.54 -2.19
N ASP A 237 16.85 -20.84 -2.40
CA ASP A 237 16.03 -21.70 -3.28
C ASP A 237 15.80 -21.16 -4.70
N GLY A 238 16.80 -20.50 -5.28
CA GLY A 238 16.71 -19.84 -6.59
C GLY A 238 16.27 -18.37 -6.52
N TRP A 239 15.61 -17.94 -5.45
CA TRP A 239 15.19 -16.55 -5.26
C TRP A 239 16.37 -15.64 -4.90
N SER A 240 16.31 -14.40 -5.40
CA SER A 240 17.05 -13.23 -4.92
C SER A 240 16.07 -12.08 -4.72
N LEU A 241 16.14 -11.39 -3.58
CA LEU A 241 15.41 -10.14 -3.34
C LEU A 241 15.96 -9.35 -2.14
N ALA A 242 15.54 -8.10 -2.04
CA ALA A 242 15.67 -7.28 -0.84
C ALA A 242 14.30 -7.05 -0.18
N TYR A 243 14.31 -6.72 1.11
CA TYR A 243 13.11 -6.38 1.87
C TYR A 243 13.37 -5.27 2.90
N GLU A 244 12.37 -4.43 3.15
CA GLU A 244 12.37 -3.47 4.26
C GLU A 244 10.97 -3.26 4.83
N THR A 245 10.89 -2.86 6.10
CA THR A 245 9.67 -2.21 6.62
C THR A 245 9.77 -0.72 6.30
N THR A 246 8.81 -0.22 5.53
CA THR A 246 8.72 1.16 5.04
C THR A 246 8.22 2.13 6.13
N SER A 247 7.95 3.40 5.79
CA SER A 247 7.40 4.34 6.78
C SER A 247 5.89 4.11 6.99
N THR A 248 5.14 3.77 5.93
CA THR A 248 3.66 3.62 5.96
C THR A 248 3.04 2.53 5.10
N ASP A 249 3.78 1.98 4.14
CA ASP A 249 3.28 0.98 3.18
C ASP A 249 3.70 -0.45 3.58
N GLY A 250 3.85 -0.67 4.89
CA GLY A 250 4.13 -1.96 5.50
C GLY A 250 5.49 -2.53 5.12
N LEU A 251 5.49 -3.85 4.93
CA LEU A 251 6.61 -4.63 4.42
C LEU A 251 6.67 -4.49 2.89
N ARG A 252 7.81 -4.02 2.38
CA ARG A 252 8.14 -3.98 0.96
C ARG A 252 9.15 -5.07 0.64
N ILE A 253 8.94 -5.75 -0.49
CA ILE A 253 9.97 -6.50 -1.21
C ILE A 253 10.32 -5.79 -2.52
N PHE A 254 11.56 -5.92 -2.97
CA PHE A 254 12.04 -5.30 -4.21
C PHE A 254 13.26 -6.05 -4.79
N ASP A 255 13.59 -5.73 -6.04
CA ASP A 255 14.63 -6.40 -6.85
C ASP A 255 14.42 -7.94 -6.91
N VAL A 256 13.17 -8.38 -7.13
CA VAL A 256 12.76 -9.78 -6.98
C VAL A 256 13.05 -10.57 -8.25
N SER A 257 13.83 -11.63 -8.12
CA SER A 257 14.16 -12.54 -9.21
C SER A 257 14.17 -14.01 -8.78
N PHE A 258 13.92 -14.90 -9.74
CA PHE A 258 14.03 -16.35 -9.59
C PHE A 258 14.98 -16.92 -10.65
N TYR A 259 16.12 -17.45 -10.19
CA TYR A 259 17.29 -17.81 -10.99
C TYR A 259 17.81 -16.67 -11.87
N THR A 260 17.42 -16.65 -13.15
CA THR A 260 17.84 -15.65 -14.15
C THR A 260 16.69 -14.73 -14.58
N HIS A 261 15.48 -14.97 -14.08
CA HIS A 261 14.29 -14.22 -14.42
C HIS A 261 14.05 -13.13 -13.37
N THR A 262 14.06 -11.86 -13.78
CA THR A 262 13.41 -10.79 -13.00
C THR A 262 11.91 -11.07 -12.99
N LEU A 263 11.23 -10.77 -11.87
CA LEU A 263 9.80 -11.04 -11.72
C LEU A 263 9.01 -9.83 -11.24
N LEU A 264 9.55 -9.10 -10.24
CA LEU A 264 8.94 -7.89 -9.70
C LEU A 264 10.02 -6.84 -9.44
N THR A 265 9.73 -5.59 -9.80
CA THR A 265 10.52 -4.46 -9.30
C THR A 265 10.15 -4.16 -7.85
N SER A 266 8.86 -4.28 -7.47
CA SER A 266 8.44 -4.20 -6.07
C SER A 266 7.09 -4.85 -5.76
N ALA A 267 6.85 -5.18 -4.49
CA ALA A 267 5.50 -5.44 -3.98
C ALA A 267 5.38 -5.06 -2.50
N LYS A 268 4.20 -4.53 -2.12
CA LYS A 268 3.90 -4.04 -0.75
C LYS A 268 2.40 -3.84 -0.52
N LEU A 269 2.02 -3.53 0.71
CA LEU A 269 0.65 -3.22 1.12
C LEU A 269 0.57 -1.74 1.51
N VAL A 270 0.03 -0.91 0.61
CA VAL A 270 0.11 0.56 0.74
C VAL A 270 -0.85 1.13 1.78
N GLU A 271 -2.01 0.50 1.96
CA GLU A 271 -3.09 1.03 2.79
C GLU A 271 -4.04 -0.09 3.25
N TRP A 272 -4.70 0.11 4.40
CA TRP A 272 -5.85 -0.70 4.81
C TRP A 272 -7.10 0.17 4.85
N HIS A 273 -8.11 -0.19 4.06
CA HIS A 273 -9.44 0.40 4.19
C HIS A 273 -10.25 -0.46 5.17
N VAL A 274 -10.78 0.16 6.22
CA VAL A 274 -11.59 -0.53 7.23
C VAL A 274 -12.96 0.12 7.30
N ASP A 275 -13.96 -0.64 6.88
CA ASP A 275 -15.33 -0.19 6.66
C ASP A 275 -16.27 -0.67 7.77
N TYR A 276 -17.10 0.25 8.28
CA TYR A 276 -18.16 0.00 9.26
C TYR A 276 -19.56 0.30 8.67
N GLY A 277 -19.73 0.10 7.37
CA GLY A 277 -20.97 0.12 6.59
C GLY A 277 -21.48 1.50 6.19
N THR A 278 -21.05 2.56 6.87
CA THR A 278 -21.36 3.96 6.50
C THR A 278 -20.22 4.94 6.82
N THR A 279 -19.17 4.47 7.48
CA THR A 279 -18.01 5.25 7.90
C THR A 279 -16.86 4.28 8.17
N GLY A 280 -15.63 4.76 8.19
CA GLY A 280 -14.46 3.91 8.29
C GLY A 280 -13.17 4.68 8.37
N PHE A 281 -12.08 3.92 8.51
CA PHE A 281 -10.73 4.45 8.61
C PHE A 281 -9.87 3.98 7.43
N ARG A 282 -8.84 4.77 7.18
CA ARG A 282 -7.70 4.45 6.32
C ARG A 282 -6.48 4.23 7.21
N ASP A 283 -6.28 2.99 7.67
CA ASP A 283 -5.16 2.62 8.53
C ASP A 283 -3.87 2.52 7.70
N SER A 284 -2.72 2.68 8.35
CA SER A 284 -1.39 2.54 7.74
C SER A 284 -0.49 1.67 8.61
N THR A 285 0.39 0.89 7.99
CA THR A 285 1.30 -0.04 8.67
C THR A 285 2.73 0.36 8.38
N GLY A 286 3.60 0.53 9.37
CA GLY A 286 4.97 0.92 9.07
C GLY A 286 5.68 1.55 10.26
N CYS A 287 6.93 1.95 10.04
CA CYS A 287 7.79 2.44 11.11
C CYS A 287 7.37 3.82 11.66
N GLY A 288 6.48 4.55 10.97
CA GLY A 288 5.83 5.72 11.55
C GLY A 288 6.78 6.87 11.86
N ASP A 289 7.89 7.01 11.13
CA ASP A 289 8.97 8.03 11.22
C ASP A 289 8.50 9.48 10.89
N GLY A 290 7.25 9.79 11.24
CA GLY A 290 6.45 10.98 10.92
C GLY A 290 4.97 10.85 11.36
N GLY A 291 4.49 9.62 11.63
CA GLY A 291 3.10 9.20 11.92
C GLY A 291 2.15 9.42 10.75
N GLY A 292 0.97 8.78 10.54
CA GLY A 292 -0.09 9.26 9.60
C GLY A 292 -0.98 8.26 8.87
N GLY A 293 -2.29 8.49 8.93
CA GLY A 293 -3.27 7.40 9.03
C GLY A 293 -3.32 6.87 10.47
N PHE A 294 -4.13 5.86 10.75
CA PHE A 294 -4.04 5.14 12.03
C PHE A 294 -2.79 4.25 11.99
N ALA A 295 -1.65 4.81 12.37
CA ALA A 295 -0.35 4.18 12.20
C ALA A 295 -0.17 3.00 13.17
N ILE A 296 -0.15 1.80 12.62
CA ILE A 296 0.04 0.53 13.33
C ILE A 296 1.52 0.14 13.19
N ALA A 297 2.23 0.22 14.31
CA ALA A 297 3.68 0.06 14.36
C ALA A 297 4.12 -1.41 14.23
N PRO A 298 5.33 -1.68 13.68
CA PRO A 298 5.90 -3.02 13.66
C PRO A 298 6.08 -3.58 15.07
N TYR A 299 5.82 -4.87 15.20
CA TYR A 299 5.98 -5.65 16.42
C TYR A 299 7.06 -6.71 16.20
N GLY A 300 8.26 -6.45 16.73
CA GLY A 300 9.45 -7.27 16.46
C GLY A 300 10.12 -6.95 15.13
N GLU A 301 11.27 -7.60 14.89
CA GLU A 301 11.98 -7.54 13.62
C GLU A 301 11.23 -8.30 12.52
N THR A 302 11.53 -7.98 11.26
CA THR A 302 11.03 -8.72 10.10
C THR A 302 11.69 -10.10 10.07
N GLU A 303 10.89 -11.16 10.00
CA GLU A 303 11.38 -12.54 10.06
C GLU A 303 11.38 -13.22 8.69
N VAL A 304 12.42 -14.01 8.40
CA VAL A 304 12.45 -14.92 7.26
C VAL A 304 12.27 -16.36 7.77
N ARG A 305 11.16 -16.99 7.41
CA ARG A 305 10.70 -18.29 7.97
C ARG A 305 10.61 -19.36 6.88
N ASP A 306 10.66 -20.63 7.28
CA ASP A 306 10.38 -21.77 6.39
C ASP A 306 8.86 -21.86 6.11
N LEU A 307 8.47 -21.83 4.84
CA LEU A 307 7.09 -22.09 4.42
C LEU A 307 6.88 -23.59 4.28
N ARG A 308 5.84 -24.11 4.95
CA ARG A 308 5.55 -25.55 5.06
C ARG A 308 4.06 -25.85 4.88
N ASP A 309 3.75 -27.04 4.38
CA ASP A 309 2.36 -27.51 4.29
C ASP A 309 1.85 -28.12 5.61
N ALA A 310 0.58 -28.51 5.64
CA ALA A 310 -0.06 -29.16 6.79
C ALA A 310 0.55 -30.54 7.16
N SER A 311 1.36 -31.14 6.29
CA SER A 311 2.15 -32.36 6.56
C SER A 311 3.57 -32.05 7.07
N ASN A 312 3.90 -30.76 7.28
CA ASN A 312 5.21 -30.22 7.61
C ASN A 312 6.27 -30.37 6.49
N ALA A 313 5.84 -30.68 5.26
CA ALA A 313 6.73 -30.71 4.10
C ALA A 313 7.16 -29.29 3.71
N TYR A 314 8.41 -29.17 3.27
CA TYR A 314 9.00 -27.89 2.90
C TYR A 314 8.50 -27.43 1.52
N LEU A 315 7.95 -26.22 1.43
CA LEU A 315 7.46 -25.62 0.18
C LEU A 315 8.39 -24.52 -0.33
N GLY A 316 9.04 -23.80 0.58
CA GLY A 316 9.88 -22.62 0.29
C GLY A 316 10.07 -21.78 1.54
N PHE A 317 10.07 -20.46 1.41
CA PHE A 317 10.21 -19.54 2.54
C PHE A 317 9.21 -18.39 2.47
N GLU A 318 9.03 -17.68 3.58
CA GLU A 318 8.26 -16.44 3.62
C GLU A 318 9.00 -15.36 4.40
N ILE A 319 8.75 -14.10 4.06
CA ILE A 319 9.18 -12.92 4.81
C ILE A 319 7.94 -12.35 5.49
N VAL A 320 7.96 -12.21 6.81
CA VAL A 320 6.79 -11.86 7.62
C VAL A 320 7.09 -10.64 8.48
N GLN A 321 6.16 -9.68 8.49
CA GLN A 321 6.14 -8.58 9.45
C GLN A 321 4.78 -8.51 10.15
N ASP A 322 4.83 -8.48 11.48
CA ASP A 322 3.67 -8.27 12.36
C ASP A 322 3.58 -6.78 12.70
N PHE A 323 2.37 -6.22 12.65
CA PHE A 323 2.04 -4.84 12.96
C PHE A 323 0.92 -4.81 13.99
N ARG A 324 1.12 -4.15 15.13
CA ARG A 324 0.15 -4.16 16.24
C ARG A 324 -0.13 -2.78 16.81
N MET A 325 -1.38 -2.59 17.26
CA MET A 325 -1.75 -1.50 18.15
C MET A 325 -1.38 -1.80 19.58
N SER A 326 -0.85 -0.82 20.32
CA SER A 326 -0.31 -1.00 21.68
C SER A 326 -1.23 -1.76 22.64
N ASN A 327 -2.56 -1.66 22.50
CA ASN A 327 -3.56 -2.28 23.35
C ASN A 327 -4.42 -3.32 22.59
N TRP A 328 -3.83 -4.03 21.62
CA TRP A 328 -4.46 -5.12 20.85
C TRP A 328 -5.13 -6.16 21.76
N GLY A 329 -6.33 -6.61 21.37
CA GLY A 329 -7.30 -7.35 22.19
C GLY A 329 -8.51 -6.50 22.61
N ALA A 330 -8.32 -5.19 22.79
CA ALA A 330 -9.41 -4.24 23.00
C ALA A 330 -10.04 -3.78 21.67
N SER A 331 -11.26 -3.22 21.76
CA SER A 331 -11.94 -2.57 20.64
C SER A 331 -11.07 -1.46 20.03
N CYS A 332 -11.18 -1.25 18.73
CA CYS A 332 -10.39 -0.28 17.93
C CYS A 332 -8.85 -0.43 18.01
N ASN A 333 -8.35 -1.58 18.49
CA ASN A 333 -6.91 -1.86 18.52
C ASN A 333 -6.62 -3.05 17.59
N TYR A 334 -6.17 -2.74 16.39
CA TYR A 334 -5.90 -3.70 15.32
C TYR A 334 -4.58 -4.46 15.50
N ARG A 335 -4.52 -5.61 14.84
CA ARG A 335 -3.28 -6.27 14.43
C ARG A 335 -3.39 -6.70 12.98
N TYR A 336 -2.32 -6.47 12.23
CA TYR A 336 -2.16 -6.89 10.84
C TYR A 336 -0.84 -7.65 10.69
N GLU A 337 -0.83 -8.71 9.90
CA GLU A 337 0.41 -9.36 9.45
C GLU A 337 0.54 -9.22 7.93
N GLN A 338 1.77 -9.22 7.43
CA GLN A 338 2.07 -9.18 6.01
C GLN A 338 3.06 -10.29 5.69
N HIS A 339 2.73 -11.13 4.69
CA HIS A 339 3.55 -12.28 4.30
C HIS A 339 3.90 -12.21 2.82
N MET A 340 5.20 -12.29 2.54
CA MET A 340 5.75 -12.38 1.19
C MET A 340 6.28 -13.80 1.00
N GLN A 341 5.52 -14.65 0.32
CA GLN A 341 5.74 -16.10 0.27
C GLN A 341 6.37 -16.50 -1.07
N PHE A 342 7.43 -17.32 -1.00
CA PHE A 342 8.25 -17.71 -2.14
C PHE A 342 8.44 -19.23 -2.16
N PHE A 343 8.04 -19.86 -3.26
CA PHE A 343 8.01 -21.31 -3.37
C PHE A 343 9.20 -21.83 -4.19
N THR A 344 9.64 -23.05 -3.87
CA THR A 344 10.77 -23.74 -4.55
C THR A 344 10.56 -24.01 -6.04
N ASP A 345 9.34 -23.87 -6.55
CA ASP A 345 8.94 -24.09 -7.95
C ASP A 345 8.76 -22.78 -8.75
N GLY A 346 9.07 -21.63 -8.16
CA GLY A 346 8.97 -20.32 -8.82
C GLY A 346 7.62 -19.62 -8.64
N ARG A 347 6.67 -20.22 -7.90
CA ARG A 347 5.46 -19.52 -7.45
C ARG A 347 5.81 -18.47 -6.38
N PHE A 348 5.02 -17.42 -6.29
CA PHE A 348 5.08 -16.46 -5.18
C PHE A 348 3.67 -15.95 -4.80
N ARG A 349 3.50 -15.45 -3.58
CA ARG A 349 2.24 -14.90 -3.08
C ARG A 349 2.49 -13.70 -2.16
N ILE A 350 1.69 -12.66 -2.32
CA ILE A 350 1.71 -11.43 -1.51
C ILE A 350 0.43 -11.43 -0.66
N VAL A 351 0.53 -11.37 0.67
CA VAL A 351 -0.60 -11.61 1.59
C VAL A 351 -0.71 -10.52 2.64
N GLY A 352 -1.93 -9.99 2.83
CA GLY A 352 -2.32 -9.25 4.03
C GLY A 352 -3.17 -10.12 4.95
N GLY A 353 -2.87 -10.10 6.25
CA GLY A 353 -3.63 -10.83 7.29
C GLY A 353 -4.25 -9.88 8.31
N ALA A 354 -5.57 -9.91 8.50
CA ALA A 354 -6.26 -9.11 9.51
C ALA A 354 -6.72 -9.94 10.72
N TYR A 355 -6.32 -9.50 11.91
CA TYR A 355 -6.66 -10.14 13.19
C TYR A 355 -7.85 -9.47 13.89
N GLY A 356 -8.43 -8.40 13.33
CA GLY A 356 -9.44 -7.59 14.00
C GLY A 356 -8.90 -6.87 15.25
N ARG A 357 -9.75 -6.40 16.17
CA ARG A 357 -11.23 -6.41 16.17
C ARG A 357 -11.86 -5.23 15.46
N GLY A 358 -11.10 -4.14 15.30
CA GLY A 358 -11.62 -2.87 14.81
C GLY A 358 -12.70 -2.27 15.72
N CYS A 359 -13.44 -1.32 15.17
CA CYS A 359 -14.41 -0.48 15.86
C CYS A 359 -15.87 -0.92 15.66
N SER A 360 -16.12 -2.13 15.16
CA SER A 360 -17.42 -2.80 15.23
C SER A 360 -17.27 -4.32 15.41
N THR A 361 -18.38 -5.06 15.35
CA THR A 361 -18.42 -6.54 15.34
C THR A 361 -18.46 -7.14 13.93
N ASP A 362 -18.49 -6.31 12.91
CA ASP A 362 -18.81 -6.65 11.52
C ASP A 362 -18.09 -5.78 10.47
N PRO A 363 -16.83 -5.33 10.66
CA PRO A 363 -16.13 -4.57 9.63
C PRO A 363 -15.79 -5.38 8.38
N VAL A 364 -15.56 -4.68 7.27
CA VAL A 364 -14.83 -5.21 6.11
C VAL A 364 -13.41 -4.65 6.13
N TYR A 365 -12.40 -5.53 6.08
CA TYR A 365 -11.00 -5.16 5.88
C TYR A 365 -10.63 -5.32 4.41
N ARG A 366 -10.08 -4.26 3.81
CA ARG A 366 -9.62 -4.24 2.42
C ARG A 366 -8.16 -3.76 2.35
N PRO A 367 -7.17 -4.67 2.43
CA PRO A 367 -5.76 -4.32 2.25
C PRO A 367 -5.47 -4.02 0.77
N VAL A 368 -4.91 -2.84 0.49
CA VAL A 368 -4.55 -2.45 -0.87
C VAL A 368 -3.13 -2.94 -1.16
N LEU A 369 -3.02 -4.03 -1.92
CA LEU A 369 -1.74 -4.56 -2.39
C LEU A 369 -1.33 -3.87 -3.69
N ARG A 370 -0.08 -3.39 -3.76
CA ARG A 370 0.58 -2.91 -4.98
C ARG A 370 1.64 -3.92 -5.40
N ILE A 371 1.61 -4.34 -6.66
CA ILE A 371 2.52 -5.33 -7.23
C ILE A 371 3.01 -4.81 -8.59
N ASP A 372 4.28 -4.42 -8.61
CA ASP A 372 4.99 -3.75 -9.71
C ASP A 372 5.74 -4.83 -10.50
N ILE A 373 5.18 -5.18 -11.66
CA ILE A 373 5.57 -6.36 -12.43
C ILE A 373 6.81 -6.05 -13.27
N ALA A 374 7.74 -7.00 -13.35
CA ALA A 374 8.92 -6.88 -14.19
C ALA A 374 9.36 -8.25 -14.71
N LEU A 375 8.52 -8.94 -15.49
CA LEU A 375 8.82 -10.29 -15.98
C LEU A 375 9.95 -10.22 -17.02
N ASP A 376 11.15 -10.70 -16.67
CA ASP A 376 12.39 -10.53 -17.45
C ASP A 376 12.83 -9.05 -17.71
N GLY A 377 12.09 -8.07 -17.18
CA GLY A 377 12.39 -6.64 -17.18
C GLY A 377 11.12 -5.79 -17.04
N ASP A 378 11.24 -4.49 -16.80
CA ASP A 378 10.08 -3.58 -16.60
C ASP A 378 9.32 -3.23 -17.91
N ASN A 379 9.65 -3.85 -19.04
CA ASN A 379 9.03 -3.51 -20.33
C ASN A 379 8.51 -4.79 -20.96
N HIS A 380 7.49 -4.67 -21.81
CA HIS A 380 6.84 -5.78 -22.51
C HIS A 380 5.88 -6.61 -21.67
N ASP A 381 5.56 -6.21 -20.44
CA ASP A 381 4.51 -6.85 -19.66
C ASP A 381 3.10 -6.56 -20.21
N THR A 382 2.23 -7.55 -20.13
CA THR A 382 0.82 -7.48 -20.52
C THR A 382 -0.03 -8.40 -19.64
N LEU A 383 -1.28 -8.00 -19.37
CA LEU A 383 -2.27 -8.82 -18.67
C LEU A 383 -3.38 -9.26 -19.63
N ARG A 384 -3.68 -10.56 -19.62
CA ARG A 384 -4.73 -11.20 -20.41
C ARG A 384 -5.77 -11.87 -19.51
N THR A 385 -7.04 -11.76 -19.90
CA THR A 385 -8.18 -12.37 -19.20
C THR A 385 -8.96 -13.33 -20.08
N SER A 386 -9.54 -14.37 -19.47
CA SER A 386 -10.42 -15.34 -20.14
C SER A 386 -11.61 -15.67 -19.25
N ASN A 387 -12.82 -15.56 -19.79
CA ASN A 387 -14.08 -15.87 -19.09
C ASN A 387 -14.67 -17.24 -19.50
N ASP A 388 -13.90 -18.05 -20.23
CA ASP A 388 -14.31 -19.31 -20.84
C ASP A 388 -13.31 -20.45 -20.56
N ASN A 389 -12.75 -20.46 -19.34
CA ASN A 389 -11.76 -21.44 -18.86
C ASN A 389 -10.50 -21.52 -19.73
N GLY A 390 -10.00 -20.38 -20.21
CA GLY A 390 -8.77 -20.27 -20.99
C GLY A 390 -8.90 -20.59 -22.47
N GLN A 391 -10.12 -20.69 -23.02
CA GLN A 391 -10.33 -20.96 -24.46
C GLN A 391 -10.11 -19.72 -25.33
N THR A 392 -10.58 -18.55 -24.86
CA THR A 392 -10.41 -17.25 -25.50
C THR A 392 -9.74 -16.28 -24.53
N TRP A 393 -8.63 -15.69 -24.95
CA TRP A 393 -7.89 -14.70 -24.17
C TRP A 393 -8.07 -13.31 -24.77
N ASN A 394 -8.39 -12.34 -23.91
CA ASN A 394 -8.52 -10.93 -24.23
C ASN A 394 -7.40 -10.17 -23.52
N GLU A 395 -6.62 -9.41 -24.27
CA GLU A 395 -5.57 -8.55 -23.73
C GLU A 395 -6.16 -7.24 -23.18
N ALA A 396 -5.67 -6.80 -22.03
CA ALA A 396 -6.00 -5.52 -21.44
C ALA A 396 -5.15 -4.42 -22.10
N ALA A 397 -5.58 -3.97 -23.28
CA ALA A 397 -4.86 -2.97 -24.07
C ALA A 397 -4.74 -1.59 -23.38
N THR A 398 -5.66 -1.29 -22.46
CA THR A 398 -5.67 -0.07 -21.63
C THR A 398 -5.89 -0.43 -20.17
N GLU A 399 -5.59 0.53 -19.31
CA GLU A 399 -5.90 0.47 -17.88
C GLU A 399 -7.38 0.13 -17.64
N THR A 400 -7.63 -0.68 -16.61
CA THR A 400 -8.97 -1.20 -16.31
C THR A 400 -8.97 -1.93 -14.97
N TRP A 401 -10.15 -2.31 -14.49
CA TRP A 401 -10.34 -3.15 -13.33
C TRP A 401 -11.23 -4.36 -13.63
N TRP A 402 -11.19 -5.36 -12.74
CA TRP A 402 -12.09 -6.51 -12.68
C TRP A 402 -12.50 -6.77 -11.23
N LEU A 403 -13.70 -7.32 -11.04
CA LEU A 403 -14.08 -7.95 -9.78
C LEU A 403 -13.85 -9.46 -9.91
N GLN A 404 -13.20 -10.08 -8.92
CA GLN A 404 -13.15 -11.53 -8.76
C GLN A 404 -14.58 -12.05 -8.62
N ASN A 405 -15.10 -12.62 -9.71
CA ASN A 405 -16.34 -13.37 -9.70
C ASN A 405 -16.02 -14.88 -9.74
N THR A 406 -16.93 -15.68 -9.18
CA THR A 406 -16.75 -17.12 -9.10
C THR A 406 -16.75 -17.78 -10.49
N PRO A 407 -16.08 -18.94 -10.62
CA PRO A 407 -14.65 -19.08 -10.89
C PRO A 407 -14.33 -18.98 -12.40
N THR A 408 -15.13 -18.25 -13.18
CA THR A 408 -15.05 -18.29 -14.66
C THR A 408 -13.93 -17.42 -15.25
N THR A 409 -13.53 -16.35 -14.56
CA THR A 409 -12.44 -15.49 -15.01
C THR A 409 -11.08 -16.06 -14.64
N ASN A 410 -10.17 -16.10 -15.61
CA ASN A 410 -8.77 -16.50 -15.48
C ASN A 410 -7.89 -15.32 -15.89
N TRP A 411 -6.80 -15.09 -15.18
CA TRP A 411 -5.85 -14.00 -15.44
C TRP A 411 -4.44 -14.56 -15.69
N VAL A 412 -3.78 -14.06 -16.73
CA VAL A 412 -2.39 -14.38 -17.05
C VAL A 412 -1.64 -13.09 -17.32
N ILE A 413 -0.52 -12.91 -16.62
CA ILE A 413 0.45 -11.84 -16.84
C ILE A 413 1.64 -12.43 -17.58
N SER A 414 2.19 -11.74 -18.56
CA SER A 414 3.30 -12.24 -19.37
C SER A 414 4.11 -11.13 -20.03
N ASP A 415 5.42 -11.34 -20.13
CA ASP A 415 6.29 -10.60 -21.05
C ASP A 415 6.02 -11.07 -22.49
N THR A 416 5.83 -10.13 -23.44
CA THR A 416 5.50 -10.42 -24.85
C THR A 416 6.70 -10.88 -25.70
N LEU A 417 7.92 -10.61 -25.25
CA LEU A 417 9.19 -10.86 -25.92
C LEU A 417 9.79 -12.23 -25.57
N THR A 418 9.86 -12.58 -24.28
CA THR A 418 10.39 -13.84 -23.73
C THR A 418 9.31 -14.91 -23.61
N ASN A 419 8.04 -14.50 -23.47
CA ASN A 419 6.90 -15.36 -23.13
C ASN A 419 6.98 -15.98 -21.72
N THR A 420 7.81 -15.44 -20.83
CA THR A 420 7.72 -15.71 -19.39
C THR A 420 6.34 -15.25 -18.91
N ALA A 421 5.61 -16.16 -18.25
CA ALA A 421 4.19 -15.96 -17.99
C ALA A 421 3.75 -16.61 -16.68
N TYR A 422 2.90 -15.90 -15.96
CA TYR A 422 2.31 -16.29 -14.68
C TYR A 422 0.80 -16.26 -14.75
N ARG A 423 0.16 -17.32 -14.25
CA ARG A 423 -1.26 -17.32 -13.89
C ARG A 423 -1.44 -16.63 -12.55
N LEU A 424 -2.29 -15.62 -12.50
CA LEU A 424 -2.75 -14.99 -11.27
C LEU A 424 -3.95 -15.78 -10.74
N ILE A 425 -3.85 -16.26 -9.51
CA ILE A 425 -4.86 -17.07 -8.82
C ILE A 425 -5.29 -16.31 -7.56
N PRO A 426 -6.47 -15.66 -7.58
CA PRO A 426 -7.06 -15.02 -6.40
C PRO A 426 -7.29 -15.99 -5.23
N GLY A 427 -7.51 -15.44 -4.03
CA GLY A 427 -7.88 -16.23 -2.87
C GLY A 427 -9.30 -16.79 -2.97
N GLU A 428 -9.44 -18.09 -2.78
CA GLU A 428 -10.71 -18.83 -2.81
C GLU A 428 -11.00 -19.41 -1.41
N PRO A 429 -12.26 -19.76 -1.07
CA PRO A 429 -12.59 -20.32 0.24
C PRO A 429 -11.77 -21.56 0.58
N GLY A 430 -11.26 -21.64 1.81
CA GLY A 430 -10.44 -22.75 2.29
C GLY A 430 -8.94 -22.72 1.91
N LEU A 431 -8.41 -21.61 1.37
CA LEU A 431 -7.07 -21.57 0.78
C LEU A 431 -5.89 -21.55 1.79
N PHE A 432 -5.93 -20.69 2.81
CA PHE A 432 -4.95 -20.64 3.89
C PHE A 432 -5.43 -21.43 5.12
N ALA A 433 -6.74 -21.45 5.40
CA ALA A 433 -7.35 -22.24 6.48
C ALA A 433 -8.79 -22.71 6.12
N PRO A 434 -9.32 -23.81 6.71
CA PRO A 434 -10.66 -24.32 6.42
C PRO A 434 -11.81 -23.31 6.61
N GLU A 435 -11.63 -22.35 7.52
CA GLU A 435 -12.63 -21.36 7.92
C GLU A 435 -12.70 -20.16 6.95
N GLU A 436 -11.78 -20.08 5.97
CA GLU A 436 -11.66 -18.93 5.09
C GLU A 436 -12.75 -18.79 4.04
N ARG A 437 -13.09 -17.53 3.77
CA ARG A 437 -14.29 -17.15 3.01
C ARG A 437 -13.98 -16.72 1.56
N GLY A 438 -12.70 -16.64 1.18
CA GLY A 438 -12.24 -16.17 -0.14
C GLY A 438 -12.09 -14.64 -0.20
N ASP A 439 -11.39 -14.18 -1.23
CA ASP A 439 -10.90 -12.79 -1.31
C ASP A 439 -11.94 -11.81 -1.87
N TYR A 440 -12.78 -12.23 -2.83
CA TYR A 440 -13.71 -11.37 -3.58
C TYR A 440 -13.06 -10.06 -4.09
N ALA A 441 -11.81 -10.14 -4.53
CA ALA A 441 -10.98 -8.98 -4.75
C ALA A 441 -11.36 -8.15 -5.96
N TYR A 442 -11.22 -6.84 -5.84
CA TYR A 442 -11.04 -5.98 -7.02
C TYR A 442 -9.58 -6.03 -7.47
N ILE A 443 -9.37 -6.22 -8.77
CA ILE A 443 -8.07 -6.32 -9.42
C ILE A 443 -7.98 -5.15 -10.39
N TYR A 444 -6.94 -4.32 -10.28
CA TYR A 444 -6.73 -3.16 -11.16
C TYR A 444 -5.41 -3.33 -11.91
N LEU A 445 -5.40 -2.87 -13.15
CA LEU A 445 -4.22 -2.76 -13.99
C LEU A 445 -4.04 -1.27 -14.31
N THR A 446 -2.95 -0.68 -13.81
CA THR A 446 -2.50 0.66 -14.21
C THR A 446 -1.18 0.56 -14.95
N ARG A 447 -0.87 1.58 -15.75
CA ARG A 447 0.48 1.75 -16.27
C ARG A 447 1.39 2.19 -15.12
N HIS A 448 2.66 1.79 -15.14
CA HIS A 448 3.60 2.25 -14.11
C HIS A 448 3.85 3.76 -14.19
N HIS A 449 3.49 4.44 -13.09
CA HIS A 449 3.95 5.77 -12.73
C HIS A 449 4.51 5.75 -11.30
N PRO A 450 5.73 6.26 -11.07
CA PRO A 450 6.31 6.31 -9.73
C PRO A 450 5.56 7.09 -8.61
N ASP A 451 4.50 7.89 -8.84
CA ASP A 451 3.62 8.42 -7.76
C ASP A 451 2.63 7.40 -7.26
N GLU A 452 2.29 6.44 -8.09
CA GLU A 452 1.34 5.40 -7.79
C GLU A 452 2.01 4.32 -6.93
N GLY A 453 2.83 4.74 -5.95
CA GLY A 453 3.41 3.90 -4.92
C GLY A 453 4.82 3.36 -5.17
N ASP A 454 5.67 3.96 -6.01
CA ASP A 454 7.09 3.54 -6.06
C ASP A 454 7.79 3.82 -4.73
N SER A 455 7.49 4.93 -4.05
CA SER A 455 7.79 5.12 -2.61
C SER A 455 6.55 4.84 -1.76
N ASP A 456 6.65 5.01 -0.43
CA ASP A 456 5.47 5.20 0.45
C ASP A 456 4.37 6.07 -0.25
N LEU A 457 3.10 5.67 -0.15
CA LEU A 457 1.94 6.23 -0.87
C LEU A 457 0.91 6.88 0.08
N GLY A 458 0.22 7.92 -0.38
CA GLY A 458 -0.80 8.65 0.39
C GLY A 458 -2.07 7.85 0.60
N SER A 459 -3.02 8.42 1.35
CA SER A 459 -4.36 7.84 1.40
C SER A 459 -4.99 7.94 0.02
N ILE A 460 -5.58 6.85 -0.48
CA ILE A 460 -6.23 6.79 -1.78
C ILE A 460 -7.69 6.32 -1.64
N GLY A 461 -8.58 6.95 -2.41
CA GLY A 461 -10.01 6.60 -2.47
C GLY A 461 -10.78 6.70 -1.14
N GLY A 462 -11.96 6.09 -1.11
CA GLY A 462 -12.84 6.01 0.05
C GLY A 462 -12.71 4.66 0.77
N CYS A 463 -12.74 4.64 2.10
CA CYS A 463 -12.67 3.39 2.89
C CYS A 463 -13.81 2.40 2.66
N CYS A 464 -14.94 2.92 2.16
CA CYS A 464 -16.26 2.45 2.54
C CYS A 464 -17.21 2.33 1.33
N ASN A 465 -16.63 2.16 0.15
CA ASN A 465 -17.34 1.84 -1.07
C ASN A 465 -17.47 0.31 -1.21
N ASP A 466 -18.59 -0.17 -1.73
CA ASP A 466 -18.79 -1.59 -2.10
C ASP A 466 -18.55 -1.87 -3.60
N ASN A 467 -18.21 -0.83 -4.37
CA ASN A 467 -17.97 -0.89 -5.82
C ASN A 467 -16.45 -0.89 -6.13
N HIS A 468 -16.05 -0.61 -7.38
CA HIS A 468 -14.64 -0.55 -7.78
C HIS A 468 -13.88 0.70 -7.29
N GLN A 469 -14.46 1.54 -6.43
CA GLN A 469 -13.83 2.78 -5.97
C GLN A 469 -13.03 2.55 -4.68
N GLN A 470 -12.02 1.68 -4.78
CA GLN A 470 -11.23 1.14 -3.66
C GLN A 470 -9.86 1.81 -3.49
N GLY A 471 -9.62 2.95 -4.15
CA GLY A 471 -8.33 3.64 -4.12
C GLY A 471 -7.62 3.60 -5.47
N PRO A 472 -7.12 2.44 -5.94
CA PRO A 472 -6.41 2.35 -7.21
C PRO A 472 -7.19 2.79 -8.44
N ASP A 473 -8.50 2.96 -8.35
CA ASP A 473 -9.33 3.54 -9.41
C ASP A 473 -8.96 4.99 -9.75
N LEU A 474 -8.33 5.75 -8.84
CA LEU A 474 -7.90 7.12 -9.15
C LEU A 474 -6.75 7.20 -10.16
N PHE A 475 -6.02 6.09 -10.34
CA PHE A 475 -4.90 5.95 -11.26
C PHE A 475 -5.32 5.44 -12.65
N ILE A 476 -6.56 5.01 -12.83
CA ILE A 476 -7.08 4.61 -14.15
C ILE A 476 -7.53 5.87 -14.90
N ASP A 477 -6.66 6.42 -15.76
CA ASP A 477 -6.96 7.58 -16.60
C ASP A 477 -7.20 7.22 -18.09
N GLY A 478 -6.90 5.98 -18.46
CA GLY A 478 -7.15 5.41 -19.78
C GLY A 478 -5.90 5.26 -20.64
N GLU A 479 -4.72 5.25 -20.04
CA GLU A 479 -3.46 4.96 -20.72
C GLU A 479 -3.41 3.53 -21.30
N ALA A 480 -2.42 3.29 -22.17
CA ALA A 480 -2.12 1.96 -22.69
C ALA A 480 -1.39 1.12 -21.64
N ALA A 481 -1.88 -0.10 -21.39
CA ALA A 481 -1.39 -1.00 -20.34
C ALA A 481 -1.00 -2.39 -20.86
N ALA A 482 -0.73 -2.51 -22.16
CA ALA A 482 -0.17 -3.70 -22.79
C ALA A 482 1.19 -3.39 -23.43
N ASP A 483 2.11 -4.36 -23.37
CA ASP A 483 3.49 -4.26 -23.89
C ASP A 483 4.29 -3.11 -23.25
N THR A 484 4.12 -2.91 -21.94
CA THR A 484 4.67 -1.75 -21.21
C THR A 484 4.99 -2.12 -19.75
N ASN A 485 5.42 -1.16 -18.92
CA ASN A 485 5.55 -1.37 -17.48
C ASN A 485 4.17 -1.27 -16.83
N ILE A 486 3.77 -2.26 -16.04
CA ILE A 486 2.43 -2.36 -15.46
C ILE A 486 2.45 -2.60 -13.96
N VAL A 487 1.52 -1.95 -13.26
CA VAL A 487 1.26 -2.19 -11.84
C VAL A 487 -0.07 -2.93 -11.71
N LEU A 488 -0.02 -4.08 -11.04
CA LEU A 488 -1.20 -4.81 -10.61
C LEU A 488 -1.56 -4.38 -9.18
N TRP A 489 -2.79 -3.92 -9.01
CA TRP A 489 -3.36 -3.68 -7.69
C TRP A 489 -4.35 -4.78 -7.34
N TYR A 490 -4.32 -5.23 -6.09
CA TYR A 490 -5.20 -6.29 -5.61
C TYR A 490 -5.80 -5.90 -4.27
N VAL A 491 -7.13 -5.77 -4.22
CA VAL A 491 -7.88 -5.29 -3.05
C VAL A 491 -8.96 -6.31 -2.68
N PRO A 492 -8.69 -7.24 -1.76
CA PRO A 492 -9.64 -8.23 -1.28
C PRO A 492 -10.63 -7.61 -0.28
N GLN A 493 -11.71 -8.32 0.03
CA GLN A 493 -12.83 -7.87 0.83
C GLN A 493 -13.12 -8.85 1.97
N MET A 494 -12.41 -8.68 3.08
CA MET A 494 -12.46 -9.61 4.21
C MET A 494 -13.48 -9.14 5.25
N GLN A 495 -14.72 -9.61 5.13
CA GLN A 495 -15.82 -9.35 6.07
C GLN A 495 -15.62 -10.11 7.38
N THR A 496 -15.50 -9.41 8.51
CA THR A 496 -15.44 -10.00 9.85
C THR A 496 -16.71 -10.77 10.20
N ASP A 497 -16.51 -11.88 10.90
CA ASP A 497 -17.53 -12.57 11.68
C ASP A 497 -17.10 -12.61 13.15
N ALA A 498 -17.71 -11.75 13.97
CA ALA A 498 -17.52 -11.71 15.41
C ALA A 498 -18.56 -12.54 16.19
N SER A 499 -19.45 -13.26 15.52
CA SER A 499 -20.44 -14.12 16.18
C SER A 499 -19.83 -15.47 16.56
N GLY A 500 -19.11 -16.08 15.62
CA GLY A 500 -18.71 -17.48 15.73
C GLY A 500 -19.88 -18.47 15.70
N ASP A 501 -21.09 -18.00 15.36
CA ASP A 501 -22.33 -18.79 15.37
C ASP A 501 -22.57 -19.56 14.05
N ASP A 502 -21.80 -19.26 12.99
CA ASP A 502 -21.83 -20.01 11.74
C ASP A 502 -21.00 -21.31 11.80
N ALA A 503 -21.06 -22.12 10.74
CA ALA A 503 -20.37 -23.42 10.71
C ALA A 503 -18.83 -23.31 10.61
N ASN A 504 -18.31 -22.11 10.33
CA ASN A 504 -16.89 -21.83 10.11
C ASN A 504 -16.28 -21.04 11.29
N GLY A 505 -17.10 -20.52 12.20
CA GLY A 505 -16.66 -19.81 13.39
C GLY A 505 -16.20 -18.37 13.12
N PHE A 506 -15.46 -17.81 14.07
CA PHE A 506 -14.94 -16.44 14.00
C PHE A 506 -14.04 -16.24 12.78
N TYR A 507 -14.08 -15.05 12.19
CA TYR A 507 -13.23 -14.68 11.05
C TYR A 507 -12.86 -13.19 11.10
N CYS A 508 -11.61 -12.84 10.75
CA CYS A 508 -11.03 -11.51 10.94
C CYS A 508 -11.19 -10.96 12.39
N TRP A 509 -10.92 -11.79 13.40
CA TRP A 509 -11.30 -11.49 14.79
C TRP A 509 -10.26 -11.88 15.84
N THR A 510 -10.24 -11.12 16.93
CA THR A 510 -9.45 -11.41 18.14
C THR A 510 -10.41 -11.47 19.32
N VAL A 511 -10.48 -12.59 20.03
CA VAL A 511 -11.24 -12.69 21.28
C VAL A 511 -10.40 -12.13 22.43
N ASN A 512 -9.13 -12.52 22.51
CA ASN A 512 -8.16 -12.05 23.49
C ASN A 512 -6.81 -11.74 22.82
N GLY A 513 -6.16 -10.65 23.25
CA GLY A 513 -4.77 -10.36 22.94
C GLY A 513 -3.81 -10.97 23.98
N GLU A 514 -2.69 -10.30 24.22
CA GLU A 514 -1.66 -10.75 25.16
C GLU A 514 -2.18 -10.82 26.63
N PRO A 515 -1.72 -11.78 27.46
CA PRO A 515 -0.61 -12.73 27.25
C PRO A 515 -1.04 -14.11 26.73
N THR A 516 -2.32 -14.32 26.46
CA THR A 516 -2.86 -15.59 25.96
C THR A 516 -3.77 -15.33 24.77
N PRO A 517 -3.19 -15.04 23.58
CA PRO A 517 -3.98 -14.64 22.44
C PRO A 517 -4.94 -15.74 21.97
N GLU A 518 -6.15 -15.33 21.62
CA GLU A 518 -7.19 -16.18 21.04
C GLU A 518 -7.70 -15.44 19.81
N THR A 519 -7.30 -15.93 18.63
CA THR A 519 -7.33 -15.16 17.38
C THR A 519 -7.74 -16.03 16.20
N TYR A 520 -8.54 -15.42 15.32
CA TYR A 520 -9.08 -16.00 14.10
C TYR A 520 -8.79 -15.03 12.96
N PRO A 521 -7.52 -14.96 12.51
CA PRO A 521 -7.16 -14.08 11.42
C PRO A 521 -7.84 -14.47 10.12
N CYS A 522 -8.00 -13.51 9.24
CA CYS A 522 -8.31 -13.75 7.83
C CYS A 522 -7.11 -13.33 7.00
N PHE A 523 -6.67 -14.18 6.08
CA PHE A 523 -5.61 -13.88 5.13
C PHE A 523 -6.20 -13.73 3.73
N ALA A 524 -5.68 -12.79 2.96
CA ALA A 524 -6.07 -12.58 1.57
C ALA A 524 -4.86 -12.14 0.75
N GLY A 525 -4.81 -12.56 -0.51
CA GLY A 525 -3.64 -12.29 -1.35
C GLY A 525 -3.47 -13.26 -2.52
N PRO A 526 -3.11 -12.76 -3.72
CA PRO A 526 -3.07 -13.57 -4.93
C PRO A 526 -1.80 -14.41 -5.03
N LEU A 527 -1.96 -15.67 -5.43
CA LEU A 527 -0.86 -16.55 -5.84
C LEU A 527 -0.53 -16.31 -7.31
N PHE A 528 0.76 -16.18 -7.61
CA PHE A 528 1.30 -16.15 -8.95
C PHE A 528 1.94 -17.51 -9.25
N GLU A 529 1.46 -18.18 -10.30
CA GLU A 529 1.97 -19.50 -10.70
C GLU A 529 2.55 -19.51 -12.13
N PRO A 530 3.82 -19.92 -12.32
CA PRO A 530 4.45 -19.87 -13.63
C PRO A 530 3.83 -20.91 -14.58
N LEU A 531 3.49 -20.49 -15.80
CA LEU A 531 2.86 -21.36 -16.81
C LEU A 531 3.84 -22.35 -17.45
N ALA A 532 5.14 -22.13 -17.28
CA ALA A 532 6.22 -23.03 -17.70
C ALA A 532 7.30 -23.08 -16.60
N PRO A 533 8.06 -24.18 -16.44
CA PRO A 533 9.13 -24.25 -15.45
C PRO A 533 10.23 -23.21 -15.71
N LEU A 534 10.45 -22.31 -14.76
CA LEU A 534 11.51 -21.28 -14.78
C LEU A 534 12.84 -21.78 -14.19
N THR A 535 12.86 -23.01 -13.66
CA THR A 535 14.11 -23.66 -13.25
C THR A 535 14.99 -23.89 -14.47
N PRO A 536 16.30 -23.58 -14.44
CA PRO A 536 17.23 -23.99 -15.48
C PRO A 536 17.07 -25.49 -15.77
N PRO A 537 17.16 -25.94 -17.03
CA PRO A 537 17.15 -27.36 -17.32
C PRO A 537 18.25 -28.01 -16.49
N GLN A 538 17.88 -28.92 -15.58
CA GLN A 538 18.90 -29.70 -14.89
C GLN A 538 19.72 -30.39 -15.98
N GLU A 539 20.99 -29.99 -16.13
CA GLU A 539 21.97 -30.82 -16.79
C GLU A 539 21.96 -32.13 -16.01
N ARG A 540 21.25 -33.12 -16.56
CA ARG A 540 21.44 -34.50 -16.17
C ARG A 540 22.90 -34.76 -16.48
N LEU A 541 23.72 -34.71 -15.43
CA LEU A 541 25.02 -35.32 -15.39
C LEU A 541 24.80 -36.81 -15.69
N PHE A 542 24.76 -37.10 -16.99
CA PHE A 542 24.98 -38.42 -17.54
C PHE A 542 26.42 -38.76 -17.21
N LEU A 543 26.64 -39.14 -15.95
CA LEU A 543 27.78 -39.95 -15.55
C LEU A 543 27.77 -41.12 -16.53
N PRO A 544 28.78 -41.25 -17.41
CA PRO A 544 28.80 -42.36 -18.33
C PRO A 544 28.82 -43.63 -17.48
N LEU A 545 27.84 -44.50 -17.73
CA LEU A 545 27.88 -45.87 -17.22
C LEU A 545 29.20 -46.47 -17.67
N ILE A 546 30.12 -46.64 -16.73
CA ILE A 546 31.32 -47.44 -16.96
C ILE A 546 30.81 -48.86 -17.14
N GLU A 547 30.71 -49.30 -18.40
CA GLU A 547 30.49 -50.69 -18.76
C GLU A 547 31.64 -51.51 -18.16
N GLN A 548 31.40 -52.10 -17.00
CA GLN A 548 32.20 -53.22 -16.54
C GLN A 548 31.76 -54.46 -17.33
N SER A 549 32.66 -54.96 -18.16
CA SER A 549 32.55 -56.26 -18.84
C SER A 549 33.93 -56.72 -19.29
N PRO A 550 34.30 -58.00 -19.14
CA PRO A 550 33.73 -59.06 -18.29
C PRO A 550 34.47 -59.23 -16.95
#